data_AF-C6SZN9-F1
#
_entry.id   AF-C6SZN9-F1
#
_cell.length_a   1.000
_cell.length_b   1.000
_cell.length_c   1.000
_cell.angle_alpha   90.00
_cell.angle_beta   90.00
_cell.angle_gamma   90.00
#
_symmetry.space_group_name_H-M   'P 1'
#
loop_
_entity.id
_entity.type
_entity.pdbx_description
1 polymer ?
#
loop_
_entity_poly.entity_id
_entity_poly.type
_entity_poly.pdbx_seq_one_letter_code
_entity_poly.pdbx_strand_id
1 'polypeptide(L)'
;MDPALPIVALSLLLGAIIAFLFFSTYYRKRQSEIQSIADPNPKPLSSKAPPKKPLSKPHSSDKDQNKRHHPLDLNTLKGHGGAVTGICFSPDGRNLATACADGVVRVFKLDDASSKSFKFLRINLPAGGHPTAVAFSDDASSIVVASYTLSGCSLYMYGEEKPKTSEDKPQTKLPLPEIKWEHHKVHDKKSIITMFGASATYGTADGSTIV
;
A
#
# COMPACT_ATOMS: atom_id res chain seq x y z
N MET A 1 -53.52 0.92 -7.41
CA MET A 1 -52.31 0.65 -6.60
C MET A 1 -51.14 0.62 -7.59
N ASP A 2 -50.26 1.62 -7.55
CA ASP A 2 -49.17 1.72 -8.52
C ASP A 2 -48.15 0.58 -8.33
N PRO A 3 -47.89 -0.25 -9.36
CA PRO A 3 -46.99 -1.39 -9.24
C PRO A 3 -45.51 -0.99 -9.08
N ALA A 4 -45.18 0.31 -9.23
CA ALA A 4 -43.83 0.83 -9.06
C ALA A 4 -43.39 0.95 -7.58
N LEU A 5 -44.34 1.24 -6.67
CA LEU A 5 -44.07 1.38 -5.22
C LEU A 5 -43.46 0.13 -4.57
N PRO A 6 -43.97 -1.10 -4.78
CA PRO A 6 -43.37 -2.29 -4.18
C PRO A 6 -41.97 -2.60 -4.72
N ILE A 7 -41.69 -2.29 -5.98
CA ILE A 7 -40.38 -2.53 -6.62
C ILE A 7 -39.31 -1.61 -6.04
N VAL A 8 -39.63 -0.33 -5.86
CA VAL A 8 -38.71 0.64 -5.22
C VAL A 8 -38.45 0.27 -3.77
N ALA A 9 -39.49 -0.15 -3.03
CA ALA A 9 -39.34 -0.62 -1.65
C ALA A 9 -38.43 -1.86 -1.57
N LEU A 10 -38.59 -2.83 -2.48
CA LEU A 10 -37.77 -4.04 -2.52
C LEU A 10 -36.29 -3.73 -2.82
N SER A 11 -36.03 -2.79 -3.73
CA SER A 11 -34.67 -2.35 -4.09
C SER A 11 -33.96 -1.66 -2.93
N LEU A 12 -34.65 -0.75 -2.22
CA LEU A 12 -34.10 -0.09 -1.03
C LEU A 12 -33.81 -1.09 0.10
N LEU A 13 -34.68 -2.08 0.29
CA LEU A 13 -34.52 -3.11 1.30
C LEU A 13 -33.32 -4.02 0.97
N LEU A 14 -33.15 -4.38 -0.31
CA LEU A 14 -32.00 -5.16 -0.78
C LEU A 14 -30.68 -4.39 -0.63
N GLY A 15 -30.68 -3.09 -0.97
CA GLY A 15 -29.52 -2.21 -0.78
C GLY A 15 -29.12 -2.07 0.71
N ALA A 16 -30.11 -1.93 1.59
CA ALA A 16 -29.88 -1.88 3.04
C ALA A 16 -29.31 -3.20 3.58
N ILE A 17 -29.77 -4.35 3.08
CA ILE A 17 -29.23 -5.67 3.47
C ILE A 17 -27.78 -5.82 3.02
N ILE A 18 -27.45 -5.45 1.77
CA ILE A 18 -26.08 -5.53 1.26
C ILE A 18 -25.15 -4.62 2.06
N ALA A 19 -25.57 -3.38 2.33
CA ALA A 19 -24.82 -2.45 3.17
C ALA A 19 -24.63 -3.01 4.58
N PHE A 20 -25.68 -3.56 5.19
CA PHE A 20 -25.62 -4.18 6.50
C PHE A 20 -24.64 -5.36 6.54
N LEU A 21 -24.67 -6.25 5.53
CA LEU A 21 -23.75 -7.37 5.45
C LEU A 21 -22.30 -6.90 5.29
N PHE A 22 -22.04 -5.94 4.40
CA PHE A 22 -20.70 -5.39 4.18
C PHE A 22 -20.16 -4.66 5.41
N PHE A 23 -20.96 -3.80 6.04
CA PHE A 23 -20.55 -3.12 7.26
C PHE A 23 -20.43 -4.11 8.44
N SER A 24 -21.29 -5.13 8.56
CA SER A 24 -21.19 -6.11 9.65
C SER A 24 -19.92 -6.94 9.54
N THR A 25 -19.50 -7.35 8.35
CA THR A 25 -18.26 -8.11 8.14
C THR A 25 -17.05 -7.22 8.37
N TYR A 26 -17.08 -5.97 7.90
CA TYR A 26 -16.08 -4.94 8.19
C TYR A 26 -15.92 -4.70 9.70
N TYR A 27 -17.03 -4.49 10.43
CA TYR A 27 -17.02 -4.28 11.87
C TYR A 27 -16.62 -5.53 12.66
N ARG A 28 -17.04 -6.74 12.25
CA ARG A 28 -16.62 -8.01 12.88
C ARG A 28 -15.12 -8.23 12.77
N LYS A 29 -14.53 -7.97 11.60
CA LYS A 29 -13.08 -8.08 11.39
C LYS A 29 -12.33 -7.10 12.30
N ARG A 30 -12.79 -5.85 12.38
CA ARG A 30 -12.20 -4.83 13.24
C ARG A 30 -12.32 -5.14 14.74
N GLN A 31 -13.44 -5.73 15.18
CA GLN A 31 -13.61 -6.15 16.58
C GLN A 31 -12.71 -7.35 16.94
N SER A 32 -12.49 -8.30 16.01
CA SER A 32 -11.58 -9.43 16.25
C SER A 32 -10.12 -9.02 16.46
N GLU A 33 -9.69 -7.95 15.77
CA GLU A 33 -8.35 -7.36 15.94
C GLU A 33 -8.22 -6.59 17.25
N ILE A 34 -9.31 -6.02 17.78
CA ILE A 34 -9.30 -5.32 19.08
C ILE A 34 -9.36 -6.33 20.23
N GLN A 35 -10.12 -7.41 20.09
CA GLN A 35 -10.30 -8.40 21.16
C GLN A 35 -9.04 -9.28 21.37
N SER A 36 -8.26 -9.53 20.31
CA SER A 36 -6.93 -10.16 20.44
C SER A 36 -5.88 -9.26 21.11
N ILE A 37 -6.10 -7.95 21.12
CA ILE A 37 -5.26 -6.95 21.80
C ILE A 37 -5.76 -6.68 23.23
N ALA A 38 -7.07 -6.84 23.47
CA ALA A 38 -7.74 -6.42 24.68
C ALA A 38 -8.01 -7.54 25.70
N ASP A 39 -7.60 -8.79 25.48
CA ASP A 39 -7.69 -9.83 26.51
C ASP A 39 -6.58 -9.65 27.57
N PRO A 40 -6.88 -9.13 28.79
CA PRO A 40 -5.89 -8.92 29.82
C PRO A 40 -5.91 -10.06 30.85
N ASN A 41 -6.58 -11.19 30.57
CA ASN A 41 -6.78 -12.22 31.59
C ASN A 41 -6.89 -13.65 31.02
N PRO A 42 -5.87 -14.51 31.21
CA PRO A 42 -6.00 -15.94 30.97
C PRO A 42 -6.81 -16.56 32.12
N LYS A 43 -7.94 -17.22 31.82
CA LYS A 43 -8.61 -18.08 32.81
C LYS A 43 -7.67 -19.23 33.19
N PRO A 44 -7.30 -19.43 34.47
CA PRO A 44 -6.49 -20.56 34.87
C PRO A 44 -7.35 -21.82 35.03
N LEU A 45 -6.85 -22.96 34.53
CA LEU A 45 -7.29 -24.27 35.00
C LEU A 45 -7.03 -24.37 36.52
N SER A 46 -8.07 -24.75 37.25
CA SER A 46 -8.00 -25.12 38.66
C SER A 46 -7.15 -26.39 38.84
N SER A 47 -6.10 -26.35 39.66
CA SER A 47 -6.14 -26.97 40.99
C SER A 47 -4.77 -27.03 41.71
N LYS A 48 -4.78 -26.52 42.94
CA LYS A 48 -3.97 -26.85 44.13
C LYS A 48 -2.46 -26.49 44.15
N ALA A 49 -2.15 -25.49 44.97
CA ALA A 49 -0.81 -25.15 45.45
C ALA A 49 -0.44 -25.89 46.76
N PRO A 50 0.87 -25.95 47.10
CA PRO A 50 1.35 -25.72 48.46
C PRO A 50 2.32 -24.51 48.55
N PRO A 51 2.67 -24.00 49.76
CA PRO A 51 2.91 -22.57 49.93
C PRO A 51 4.36 -22.13 50.19
N LYS A 52 4.60 -20.83 49.90
CA LYS A 52 5.55 -19.84 50.47
C LYS A 52 7.04 -19.85 50.07
N LYS A 53 7.48 -18.72 49.50
CA LYS A 53 8.53 -17.81 50.02
C LYS A 53 8.47 -16.44 49.29
N PRO A 54 8.76 -15.30 49.96
CA PRO A 54 8.60 -13.98 49.35
C PRO A 54 9.87 -13.60 48.59
N LEU A 55 9.76 -13.22 47.31
CA LEU A 55 10.89 -12.66 46.58
C LEU A 55 10.44 -11.54 45.64
N SER A 56 10.88 -10.33 46.00
CA SER A 56 11.07 -9.11 45.19
C SER A 56 10.14 -8.87 44.00
N LYS A 57 9.32 -7.81 44.10
CA LYS A 57 8.87 -7.07 42.91
C LYS A 57 10.11 -6.56 42.15
N PRO A 58 10.09 -6.62 40.81
CA PRO A 58 10.31 -5.41 40.07
C PRO A 58 9.13 -5.13 39.15
N HIS A 59 8.56 -3.94 39.31
CA HIS A 59 7.79 -3.30 38.24
C HIS A 59 8.72 -3.10 37.04
N SER A 60 8.52 -3.85 35.96
CA SER A 60 8.97 -3.44 34.63
C SER A 60 8.05 -4.00 33.55
N SER A 61 6.90 -3.36 33.35
CA SER A 61 5.99 -3.66 32.24
C SER A 61 6.35 -2.94 30.94
N ASP A 62 7.54 -2.34 30.83
CA ASP A 62 7.93 -1.51 29.67
C ASP A 62 9.07 -2.09 28.81
N LYS A 63 9.60 -3.27 29.12
CA LYS A 63 10.83 -3.77 28.46
C LYS A 63 10.65 -4.74 27.28
N ASP A 64 9.45 -5.25 27.02
CA ASP A 64 9.28 -6.34 26.04
C ASP A 64 8.82 -5.93 24.63
N GLN A 65 8.41 -4.69 24.38
CA GLN A 65 7.97 -4.26 23.03
C GLN A 65 9.13 -4.07 22.02
N ASN A 66 10.39 -4.24 22.44
CA ASN A 66 11.54 -3.95 21.59
C ASN A 66 12.44 -5.18 21.31
N LYS A 67 11.94 -6.40 21.55
CA LYS A 67 12.65 -7.61 21.13
C LYS A 67 12.44 -7.80 19.63
N ARG A 68 13.51 -7.57 18.85
CA ARG A 68 13.58 -7.96 17.44
C ARG A 68 13.17 -9.42 17.32
N HIS A 69 12.16 -9.71 16.51
CA HIS A 69 11.61 -11.06 16.38
C HIS A 69 12.53 -11.93 15.50
N HIS A 70 13.31 -11.31 14.62
CA HIS A 70 14.32 -11.91 13.78
C HIS A 70 15.64 -11.10 13.83
N PRO A 71 16.83 -11.73 13.74
CA PRO A 71 18.11 -11.02 13.75
C PRO A 71 18.27 -9.96 12.64
N LEU A 72 17.52 -10.11 11.54
CA LEU A 72 17.47 -9.14 10.44
C LEU A 72 16.33 -8.11 10.56
N ASP A 73 15.58 -8.10 11.67
CA ASP A 73 14.57 -7.07 11.91
C ASP A 73 15.27 -5.74 12.23
N LEU A 74 15.35 -4.88 11.21
CA LEU A 74 15.92 -3.56 11.34
C LEU A 74 14.87 -2.56 11.83
N ASN A 75 13.68 -2.58 11.22
CA ASN A 75 12.66 -1.56 11.48
C ASN A 75 11.25 -1.95 11.05
N THR A 76 10.27 -1.17 11.50
CA THR A 76 8.88 -1.25 11.07
C THR A 76 8.40 0.11 10.60
N LEU A 77 8.02 0.22 9.33
CA LEU A 77 7.39 1.42 8.77
C LEU A 77 5.94 1.50 9.23
N LYS A 78 5.69 2.24 10.31
CA LYS A 78 4.37 2.39 10.91
C LYS A 78 3.54 3.45 10.21
N GLY A 79 2.22 3.39 10.43
CA GLY A 79 1.27 4.44 10.04
C GLY A 79 0.22 4.00 9.04
N HIS A 80 0.31 2.79 8.49
CA HIS A 80 -0.70 2.19 7.62
C HIS A 80 -1.92 1.74 8.44
N GLY A 81 -3.09 2.24 8.06
CA GLY A 81 -4.37 1.90 8.69
C GLY A 81 -5.09 0.72 8.02
N GLY A 82 -4.49 0.13 6.99
CA GLY A 82 -5.05 -0.98 6.22
C GLY A 82 -3.96 -1.81 5.56
N ALA A 83 -4.38 -2.74 4.69
CA ALA A 83 -3.45 -3.59 3.95
C ALA A 83 -2.52 -2.75 3.06
N VAL A 84 -1.22 -3.03 3.13
CA VAL A 84 -0.26 -2.52 2.15
C VAL A 84 -0.39 -3.35 0.89
N THR A 85 -0.79 -2.72 -0.21
CA THR A 85 -1.14 -3.38 -1.47
C THR A 85 -0.03 -3.28 -2.51
N GLY A 86 0.86 -2.30 -2.38
CA GLY A 86 1.99 -2.11 -3.28
C GLY A 86 3.14 -1.38 -2.60
N ILE A 87 4.35 -1.67 -3.05
CA ILE A 87 5.59 -1.03 -2.60
C ILE A 87 6.47 -0.73 -3.82
N CYS A 88 7.21 0.38 -3.80
CA CYS A 88 8.14 0.73 -4.86
C CYS A 88 9.27 1.62 -4.30
N PHE A 89 10.52 1.22 -4.51
CA PHE A 89 11.67 2.09 -4.23
C PHE A 89 11.81 3.11 -5.34
N SER A 90 12.23 4.33 -5.01
CA SER A 90 12.67 5.29 -6.03
C SER A 90 13.96 4.79 -6.70
N PRO A 91 14.18 5.10 -7.99
CA PRO A 91 15.40 4.70 -8.69
C PRO A 91 16.70 5.18 -8.04
N ASP A 92 16.65 6.30 -7.31
CA ASP A 92 17.79 6.84 -6.56
C ASP A 92 18.02 6.15 -5.20
N GLY A 93 17.17 5.19 -4.82
CA GLY A 93 17.25 4.43 -3.56
C GLY A 93 16.94 5.22 -2.29
N ARG A 94 16.63 6.52 -2.40
CA ARG A 94 16.44 7.41 -1.25
C ARG A 94 15.01 7.41 -0.71
N ASN A 95 14.04 6.94 -1.49
CA ASN A 95 12.65 6.92 -1.10
C ASN A 95 12.03 5.53 -1.29
N LEU A 96 11.01 5.25 -0.48
CA LEU A 96 10.14 4.10 -0.62
C LEU A 96 8.70 4.56 -0.59
N ALA A 97 7.98 4.32 -1.67
CA ALA A 97 6.55 4.51 -1.74
C ALA A 97 5.82 3.24 -1.33
N THR A 98 4.71 3.41 -0.63
CA THR A 98 3.82 2.32 -0.22
C THR A 98 2.38 2.73 -0.50
N ALA A 99 1.63 1.85 -1.16
CA ALA A 99 0.20 1.97 -1.40
C ALA A 99 -0.57 1.22 -0.32
N CYS A 100 -1.65 1.81 0.19
CA CYS A 100 -2.42 1.23 1.27
C CYS A 100 -3.92 1.34 1.05
N ALA A 101 -4.64 0.27 1.40
CA ALA A 101 -6.10 0.20 1.33
C ALA A 101 -6.81 1.21 2.24
N ASP A 102 -6.09 1.96 3.08
CA ASP A 102 -6.63 3.11 3.82
C ASP A 102 -6.78 4.38 2.95
N GLY A 103 -6.54 4.27 1.64
CA GLY A 103 -6.68 5.36 0.66
C GLY A 103 -5.48 6.29 0.62
N VAL A 104 -4.36 5.90 1.23
CA VAL A 104 -3.17 6.73 1.38
C VAL A 104 -1.95 6.06 0.77
N VAL A 105 -1.26 6.80 -0.09
CA VAL A 105 0.11 6.47 -0.49
C VAL A 105 1.08 7.21 0.41
N ARG A 106 2.08 6.51 0.94
CA ARG A 106 3.10 7.07 1.82
C ARG A 106 4.46 6.95 1.15
N VAL A 107 5.18 8.06 1.07
CA VAL A 107 6.55 8.10 0.55
C VAL A 107 7.50 8.36 1.70
N PHE A 108 8.25 7.33 2.10
CA PHE A 108 9.24 7.36 3.17
C PHE A 108 10.59 7.81 2.61
N LYS A 109 11.30 8.68 3.33
CA LYS A 109 12.72 8.93 3.09
C LYS A 109 13.55 7.89 3.83
N LEU A 110 14.50 7.25 3.14
CA LEU A 110 15.30 6.14 3.63
C LEU A 110 16.78 6.53 3.81
N ASP A 111 17.02 7.64 4.51
CA ASP A 111 18.40 8.10 4.78
C ASP A 111 19.18 7.10 5.65
N ASP A 112 18.48 6.43 6.59
CA ASP A 112 19.03 5.38 7.45
C ASP A 112 17.94 4.35 7.80
N ALA A 113 18.12 3.10 7.36
CA ALA A 113 17.19 1.99 7.63
C ALA A 113 17.04 1.68 9.15
N SER A 114 18.03 2.06 9.96
CA SER A 114 18.03 1.86 11.42
C SER A 114 17.38 3.01 12.19
N SER A 115 16.90 4.05 11.50
CA SER A 115 16.27 5.21 12.14
C SER A 115 15.05 4.82 12.97
N LYS A 116 14.98 5.26 14.23
CA LYS A 116 13.85 4.94 15.13
C LYS A 116 12.49 5.45 14.66
N SER A 117 12.47 6.40 13.73
CA SER A 117 11.26 7.01 13.19
C SER A 117 11.51 7.42 11.74
N PHE A 118 10.59 7.02 10.86
CA PHE A 118 10.58 7.51 9.49
C PHE A 118 9.47 8.55 9.32
N LYS A 119 9.86 9.70 8.80
CA LYS A 119 8.90 10.66 8.26
C LYS A 119 8.48 10.19 6.88
N PHE A 120 7.21 10.38 6.56
CA PHE A 120 6.68 10.11 5.22
C PHE A 120 5.84 11.28 4.72
N LEU A 121 5.90 11.49 3.41
CA LEU A 121 4.93 12.31 2.71
C LEU A 121 3.65 11.51 2.52
N ARG A 122 2.52 12.14 2.85
CA ARG A 122 1.19 11.55 2.73
C ARG A 122 0.51 12.05 1.46
N ILE A 123 0.20 11.13 0.54
CA ILE A 123 -0.59 11.40 -0.65
C ILE A 123 -1.96 10.76 -0.46
N ASN A 124 -3.01 11.57 -0.31
CA ASN A 124 -4.38 11.08 -0.19
C ASN A 124 -4.98 10.90 -1.58
N LEU A 125 -5.58 9.74 -1.83
CA LEU A 125 -6.37 9.52 -3.03
C LEU A 125 -7.77 10.13 -2.88
N PRO A 126 -8.49 10.34 -4.00
CA PRO A 126 -9.89 10.72 -3.96
C PRO A 126 -10.72 9.78 -3.08
N ALA A 127 -11.78 10.32 -2.48
CA ALA A 127 -12.61 9.59 -1.53
C ALA A 127 -13.09 8.23 -2.09
N GLY A 128 -12.86 7.15 -1.34
CA GLY A 128 -13.21 5.79 -1.75
C GLY A 128 -12.22 5.13 -2.73
N GLY A 129 -11.11 5.80 -3.07
CA GLY A 129 -10.02 5.22 -3.84
C GLY A 129 -9.18 4.25 -3.02
N HIS A 130 -9.02 3.04 -3.53
CA HIS A 130 -8.19 2.01 -2.94
C HIS A 130 -6.99 1.78 -3.86
N PRO A 131 -5.80 2.27 -3.49
CA PRO A 131 -4.62 2.09 -4.31
C PRO A 131 -4.23 0.60 -4.32
N THR A 132 -3.87 0.09 -5.49
CA THR A 132 -3.50 -1.32 -5.72
C THR A 132 -2.07 -1.49 -6.18
N ALA A 133 -1.50 -0.47 -6.82
CA ALA A 133 -0.12 -0.47 -7.26
C ALA A 133 0.46 0.94 -7.23
N VAL A 134 1.78 1.02 -7.13
CA VAL A 134 2.53 2.27 -7.12
C VAL A 134 3.86 2.08 -7.86
N ALA A 135 4.28 3.07 -8.65
CA ALA A 135 5.53 3.07 -9.39
C ALA A 135 6.15 4.47 -9.42
N PHE A 136 7.46 4.58 -9.23
CA PHE A 136 8.21 5.82 -9.46
C PHE A 136 8.54 6.00 -10.94
N SER A 137 8.68 7.26 -11.38
CA SER A 137 9.35 7.58 -12.63
C SER A 137 10.86 7.33 -12.52
N ASP A 138 11.52 7.09 -13.65
CA ASP A 138 12.96 6.80 -13.71
C ASP A 138 13.84 7.92 -13.13
N ASP A 139 13.37 9.17 -13.23
CA ASP A 139 14.03 10.35 -12.68
C ASP A 139 13.69 10.62 -11.19
N ALA A 140 12.91 9.74 -10.57
CA ALA A 140 12.40 9.86 -9.20
C ALA A 140 11.60 11.15 -8.91
N SER A 141 11.19 11.91 -9.93
CA SER A 141 10.46 13.18 -9.77
C SER A 141 8.96 13.00 -9.61
N SER A 142 8.44 11.85 -10.05
CA SER A 142 7.02 11.57 -10.14
C SER A 142 6.71 10.14 -9.70
N ILE A 143 5.44 9.90 -9.39
CA ILE A 143 4.90 8.64 -8.95
C ILE A 143 3.53 8.41 -9.58
N VAL A 144 3.30 7.20 -10.09
CA VAL A 144 2.03 6.76 -10.64
C VAL A 144 1.40 5.77 -9.68
N VAL A 145 0.11 5.94 -9.40
CA VAL A 145 -0.68 5.13 -8.49
C VAL A 145 -1.88 4.57 -9.24
N ALA A 146 -2.00 3.25 -9.27
CA ALA A 146 -3.23 2.60 -9.72
C ALA A 146 -4.20 2.50 -8.56
N SER A 147 -5.46 2.82 -8.80
CA SER A 147 -6.52 2.81 -7.81
C SER A 147 -7.80 2.26 -8.41
N TYR A 148 -8.58 1.55 -7.61
CA TYR A 148 -9.97 1.25 -7.92
C TYR A 148 -10.90 1.98 -6.96
N THR A 149 -12.01 2.46 -7.52
CA THR A 149 -13.15 3.02 -6.81
C THR A 149 -14.40 2.23 -7.20
N LEU A 150 -15.55 2.56 -6.61
CA LEU A 150 -16.83 2.02 -7.03
C LEU A 150 -17.17 2.33 -8.51
N SER A 151 -16.64 3.42 -9.06
CA SER A 151 -16.88 3.84 -10.43
C SER A 151 -15.91 3.23 -11.45
N GLY A 152 -14.93 2.43 -11.02
CA GLY A 152 -13.97 1.75 -11.89
C GLY A 152 -12.51 1.93 -11.46
N CYS A 153 -11.58 1.68 -12.38
CA CYS A 153 -10.14 1.82 -12.16
C CYS A 153 -9.61 3.14 -12.74
N SER A 154 -8.63 3.74 -12.08
CA SER A 154 -7.97 4.96 -12.54
C SER A 154 -6.49 4.95 -12.19
N LEU A 155 -5.70 5.66 -12.99
CA LEU A 155 -4.31 5.96 -12.69
C LEU A 155 -4.20 7.42 -12.26
N TYR A 156 -3.46 7.68 -11.19
CA TYR A 156 -3.14 9.01 -10.70
C TYR A 156 -1.63 9.22 -10.79
N MET A 157 -1.21 10.35 -11.34
CA MET A 157 0.19 10.75 -11.36
C MET A 157 0.39 11.92 -10.42
N TYR A 158 1.42 11.85 -9.58
CA TYR A 158 1.84 12.91 -8.68
C TYR A 158 3.31 13.21 -8.95
N GLY A 159 3.72 14.47 -8.98
CA GLY A 159 5.11 14.84 -9.21
C GLY A 159 5.33 16.32 -8.93
N GLU A 160 6.60 16.72 -8.85
CA GLU A 160 6.98 18.12 -8.70
C GLU A 160 6.79 18.85 -10.05
N GLU A 161 6.02 19.94 -10.06
CA GLU A 161 5.95 20.81 -11.24
C GLU A 161 7.29 21.54 -11.39
N LYS A 162 8.07 21.21 -12.42
CA LYS A 162 9.24 22.02 -12.77
C LYS A 162 8.74 23.42 -13.15
N PRO A 163 9.27 24.50 -12.54
CA PRO A 163 8.84 25.84 -12.86
C PRO A 163 9.06 26.08 -14.35
N LYS A 164 8.02 26.52 -15.06
CA LYS A 164 8.12 26.92 -16.47
C LYS A 164 9.09 28.10 -16.54
N THR A 165 10.32 27.87 -16.97
CA THR A 165 11.21 28.95 -17.38
C THR A 165 10.51 29.72 -18.50
N SER A 166 10.36 31.03 -18.31
CA SER A 166 9.56 31.96 -19.11
C SER A 166 10.12 32.24 -20.52
N GLU A 167 10.66 31.23 -21.20
CA GLU A 167 11.19 31.32 -22.57
C GLU A 167 10.55 30.33 -23.55
N ASP A 168 9.41 29.72 -23.22
CA ASP A 168 8.60 29.01 -24.22
C ASP A 168 7.84 30.03 -25.09
N LYS A 169 8.53 30.54 -26.12
CA LYS A 169 7.85 31.04 -27.33
C LYS A 169 6.82 29.99 -27.78
N PRO A 170 5.65 30.39 -28.33
CA PRO A 170 4.65 29.43 -28.78
C PRO A 170 5.28 28.49 -29.81
N GLN A 171 5.62 27.27 -29.37
CA GLN A 171 6.05 26.20 -30.24
C GLN A 171 4.88 25.88 -31.17
N THR A 172 5.11 26.08 -32.47
CA THR A 172 4.29 25.56 -33.54
C THR A 172 3.95 24.11 -33.24
N LYS A 173 2.65 23.84 -33.10
CA LYS A 173 2.01 22.54 -32.84
C LYS A 173 2.88 21.39 -33.39
N LEU A 174 3.62 20.72 -32.52
CA LEU A 174 4.41 19.55 -32.90
C LEU A 174 3.45 18.53 -33.53
N PRO A 175 3.84 17.85 -34.62
CA PRO A 175 3.00 16.83 -35.23
C PRO A 175 2.68 15.76 -34.18
N LEU A 176 1.43 15.27 -34.20
CA LEU A 176 0.98 14.21 -33.29
C LEU A 176 1.98 13.03 -33.38
N PRO A 177 2.43 12.47 -32.26
CA PRO A 177 3.36 11.35 -32.29
C PRO A 177 2.70 10.18 -33.02
N GLU A 178 3.23 9.83 -34.18
CA GLU A 178 2.83 8.62 -34.89
C GLU A 178 3.29 7.41 -34.07
N ILE A 179 2.34 6.65 -33.53
CA ILE A 179 2.61 5.35 -32.92
C ILE A 179 2.95 4.38 -34.05
N LYS A 180 4.25 4.21 -34.31
CA LYS A 180 4.74 3.15 -35.22
C LYS A 180 4.71 1.82 -34.48
N TRP A 181 3.75 0.98 -34.84
CA TRP A 181 3.67 -0.39 -34.36
C TRP A 181 4.71 -1.25 -35.10
N GLU A 182 5.76 -1.66 -34.40
CA GLU A 182 6.67 -2.69 -34.90
C GLU A 182 6.25 -4.06 -34.37
N HIS A 183 5.95 -4.99 -35.28
CA HIS A 183 5.66 -6.39 -34.95
C HIS A 183 6.98 -7.15 -34.78
N HIS A 184 7.46 -7.27 -33.55
CA HIS A 184 8.60 -8.14 -33.22
C HIS A 184 8.10 -9.57 -32.97
N LYS A 185 8.69 -10.56 -33.65
CA LYS A 185 8.34 -11.98 -33.47
C LYS A 185 9.12 -12.52 -32.25
N VAL A 186 8.51 -12.45 -31.06
CA VAL A 186 9.19 -12.67 -29.76
C VAL A 186 9.42 -14.16 -29.42
N HIS A 187 8.84 -15.11 -30.15
CA HIS A 187 8.80 -16.52 -29.73
C HIS A 187 9.55 -17.50 -30.63
N ASP A 188 10.88 -17.41 -30.72
CA ASP A 188 11.64 -18.48 -31.39
C ASP A 188 12.77 -19.13 -30.59
N LYS A 189 13.10 -18.74 -29.33
CA LYS A 189 14.02 -19.58 -28.50
C LYS A 189 14.22 -19.28 -27.01
N LYS A 190 13.46 -18.39 -26.36
CA LYS A 190 13.63 -18.13 -24.92
C LYS A 190 12.28 -17.99 -24.24
N SER A 191 12.00 -18.86 -23.27
CA SER A 191 10.88 -18.73 -22.35
C SER A 191 11.11 -17.52 -21.45
N ILE A 192 10.16 -16.58 -21.45
CA ILE A 192 10.14 -15.47 -20.49
C ILE A 192 9.41 -16.00 -19.25
N ILE A 193 10.12 -16.12 -18.13
CA ILE A 193 9.49 -16.28 -16.83
C ILE A 193 9.11 -14.87 -16.37
N THR A 194 7.83 -14.52 -16.48
CA THR A 194 7.32 -13.27 -15.91
C THR A 194 7.13 -13.46 -14.41
N MET A 195 8.13 -13.06 -13.62
CA MET A 195 7.96 -12.87 -12.18
C MET A 195 7.40 -11.48 -11.92
N PHE A 196 6.17 -11.40 -11.40
CA PHE A 196 5.61 -10.15 -10.90
C PHE A 196 6.44 -9.68 -9.69
N GLY A 197 7.19 -8.58 -9.83
CA GLY A 197 7.87 -7.92 -8.72
C GLY A 197 9.36 -7.58 -8.92
N ALA A 198 9.99 -7.92 -10.05
CA ALA A 198 11.34 -7.46 -10.38
C ALA A 198 11.28 -6.40 -11.48
N SER A 199 11.82 -5.21 -11.21
CA SER A 199 12.09 -4.22 -12.26
C SER A 199 13.13 -4.81 -13.22
N ALA A 200 12.78 -4.99 -14.48
CA ALA A 200 13.77 -5.21 -15.51
C ALA A 200 14.39 -3.84 -15.83
N THR A 201 15.56 -3.56 -15.26
CA THR A 201 16.40 -2.46 -15.73
C THR A 201 16.86 -2.80 -17.15
N TYR A 202 16.25 -2.17 -18.14
CA TYR A 202 16.80 -2.18 -19.49
C TYR A 202 18.09 -1.34 -19.46
N GLY A 203 19.23 -2.01 -19.58
CA GLY A 203 20.51 -1.37 -19.86
C GLY A 203 20.48 -0.67 -21.22
N THR A 204 21.40 0.27 -21.42
CA THR A 204 21.72 0.95 -22.68
C THR A 204 21.64 -0.05 -23.84
N ALA A 205 21.11 0.39 -24.98
CA ALA A 205 20.68 -0.45 -26.11
C ALA A 205 21.77 -1.30 -26.83
N ASP A 206 22.84 -1.72 -26.15
CA ASP A 206 23.92 -2.57 -26.64
C ASP A 206 23.79 -4.05 -26.24
N GLY A 207 22.77 -4.42 -25.46
CA GLY A 207 22.48 -5.83 -25.15
C GLY A 207 23.50 -6.49 -24.22
N SER A 208 24.32 -5.72 -23.50
CA SER A 208 25.21 -6.26 -22.48
C SER A 208 24.48 -6.42 -21.14
N THR A 209 24.41 -7.65 -20.63
CA THR A 209 23.87 -7.95 -19.30
C THR A 209 24.98 -7.78 -18.27
N ILE A 210 24.81 -6.87 -17.31
CA ILE A 210 25.62 -6.88 -16.09
C ILE A 210 24.83 -7.67 -15.05
N VAL A 211 25.45 -8.75 -14.58
CA VAL A 211 24.95 -9.67 -13.55
C VAL A 211 24.92 -8.96 -12.20
#